data_AF-A0A6N3AZC6-F1
#
_entry.id   AF-A0A6N3AZC6-F1
#
_cell.length_a   1.000
_cell.length_b   1.000
_cell.length_c   1.000
_cell.angle_alpha   90.00
_cell.angle_beta   90.00
_cell.angle_gamma   90.00
#
_symmetry.space_group_name_H-M   'P 1'
#
loop_
_entity.id
_entity.type
_entity.pdbx_description
1 polymer ?
#
loop_
_entity_poly.entity_id
_entity_poly.type
_entity_poly.pdbx_seq_one_letter_code
_entity_poly.pdbx_strand_id
1 'polypeptide(L)' 'MKEIKKVSYEVESVENISVMGLLDTIAVMGIQSKDIQDAKTLKVSLEAKTEDGEHATTVEFDVIKINDQWYALGDLLY' A
#
# COMPACT_ATOMS: atom_id res chain seq x y z
N MET A 1 -26.00 -0.85 2.44
CA MET A 1 -24.67 -0.31 2.05
C MET A 1 -24.87 1.13 1.65
N LYS A 2 -24.00 2.05 2.08
CA LYS A 2 -24.05 3.45 1.65
C LYS A 2 -23.39 3.58 0.28
N GLU A 3 -23.96 4.37 -0.61
CA GLU A 3 -23.41 4.59 -1.96
C GLU A 3 -22.19 5.51 -1.91
N ILE A 4 -21.08 5.09 -2.53
CA ILE A 4 -19.89 5.92 -2.71
C ILE A 4 -20.01 6.60 -4.08
N LYS A 5 -20.13 7.93 -4.08
CA LYS A 5 -20.33 8.72 -5.31
C LYS A 5 -19.01 9.04 -6.01
N LYS A 6 -17.94 9.23 -5.25
CA LYS A 6 -16.59 9.49 -5.75
C LYS A 6 -15.55 9.05 -4.74
N VAL A 7 -14.45 8.48 -5.22
CA VAL A 7 -13.22 8.28 -4.46
C VAL A 7 -12.10 9.06 -5.15
N SER A 8 -11.31 9.78 -4.38
CA SER A 8 -10.02 10.37 -4.80
C SER A 8 -8.92 9.90 -3.87
N TYR A 9 -7.69 9.90 -4.38
CA TYR A 9 -6.51 9.58 -3.60
C TYR A 9 -5.39 10.57 -3.90
N GLU A 10 -4.53 10.79 -2.91
CA GLU A 10 -3.30 11.58 -3.01
C GLU A 10 -2.18 10.85 -2.29
N VAL A 11 -1.02 10.70 -2.97
CA VAL A 11 0.19 10.15 -2.35
C VAL A 11 0.89 11.28 -1.62
N GLU A 12 0.81 11.28 -0.29
CA GLU A 12 1.39 12.31 0.56
C GLU A 12 2.91 12.15 0.70
N SER A 13 3.38 10.91 0.84
CA SER A 13 4.80 10.62 0.95
C SER A 13 5.17 9.26 0.39
N VAL A 14 6.44 9.16 0.01
CA VAL A 14 7.09 7.94 -0.49
C VAL A 14 8.44 7.83 0.21
N GLU A 15 8.59 6.82 1.05
CA GLU A 15 9.80 6.63 1.85
C GLU A 15 10.46 5.30 1.49
N ASN A 16 11.77 5.30 1.24
CA ASN A 16 12.52 4.06 1.02
C ASN A 16 12.69 3.33 2.34
N ILE A 17 12.45 2.02 2.33
CA ILE A 17 12.65 1.16 3.50
C ILE A 17 13.57 0.00 3.18
N SER A 18 14.13 -0.61 4.22
CA SER A 18 14.94 -1.81 4.06
C SER A 18 14.05 -3.04 3.95
N VAL A 19 14.31 -3.88 2.95
CA VAL A 19 13.69 -5.22 2.84
C VAL A 19 13.89 -6.05 4.11
N MET A 20 14.98 -5.81 4.86
CA MET A 20 15.20 -6.48 6.15
C MET A 20 14.08 -6.21 7.15
N GLY A 21 13.49 -5.01 7.13
CA GLY A 21 12.35 -4.65 7.99
C GLY A 21 11.04 -5.35 7.61
N LEU A 22 11.01 -6.05 6.47
CA LEU A 22 9.83 -6.71 5.93
C LEU A 22 9.98 -8.24 5.82
N LEU A 23 11.10 -8.81 6.31
CA LEU A 23 11.44 -10.22 6.11
C LEU A 23 10.33 -11.19 6.53
N ASP A 24 9.76 -10.99 7.73
CA ASP A 24 8.72 -11.87 8.24
C ASP A 24 7.47 -11.84 7.34
N THR A 25 7.06 -10.64 6.91
CA THR A 25 5.92 -10.45 6.01
C THR A 25 6.15 -11.11 4.65
N ILE A 26 7.29 -10.86 4.00
CA ILE A 26 7.59 -11.44 2.68
C ILE A 26 7.84 -12.96 2.74
N ALA A 27 8.37 -13.46 3.87
CA ALA A 27 8.57 -14.89 4.08
C ALA A 27 7.24 -15.65 4.18
N VAL A 28 6.23 -15.07 4.87
CA VAL A 28 4.86 -15.62 4.89
C VAL A 28 4.29 -15.75 3.47
N MET A 29 4.67 -14.84 2.57
CA MET A 29 4.22 -14.82 1.18
C MET A 29 5.09 -15.68 0.24
N GLY A 30 6.10 -16.38 0.77
CA GLY A 30 7.00 -17.22 -0.03
C GLY A 30 7.94 -16.42 -0.96
N ILE A 31 8.06 -15.12 -0.76
CA ILE A 31 8.89 -14.23 -1.56
C ILE A 31 10.31 -14.26 -1.02
N GLN A 32 11.29 -14.49 -1.90
CA GLN A 32 12.70 -14.41 -1.49
C GLN A 32 13.17 -12.96 -1.52
N SER A 33 13.83 -12.51 -0.45
CA SER A 33 14.32 -11.13 -0.35
C SER A 33 15.23 -10.71 -1.51
N LYS A 34 15.98 -11.66 -2.07
CA LYS A 34 16.87 -11.43 -3.22
C LYS A 34 16.13 -11.05 -4.52
N ASP A 35 14.85 -11.40 -4.61
CA ASP A 35 14.01 -11.15 -5.79
C ASP A 35 13.35 -9.76 -5.70
N ILE A 36 13.48 -9.08 -4.56
CA ILE A 36 12.95 -7.74 -4.33
C ILE A 36 13.97 -6.70 -4.78
N GLN A 37 13.56 -5.86 -5.72
CA GLN A 37 14.38 -4.82 -6.32
C GLN A 37 14.37 -3.52 -5.50
N ASP A 38 13.26 -3.23 -4.83
CA ASP A 38 13.03 -2.00 -4.07
C ASP A 38 11.89 -2.22 -3.06
N ALA A 39 11.88 -1.44 -1.98
CA ALA A 39 10.84 -1.46 -0.96
C ALA A 39 10.58 -0.04 -0.45
N LYS A 40 9.31 0.31 -0.32
CA LYS A 40 8.88 1.64 0.13
C LYS A 40 7.68 1.58 1.06
N THR A 41 7.56 2.56 1.93
CA THR A 41 6.29 2.88 2.60
C THR A 41 5.63 4.04 1.85
N LEU A 42 4.36 3.88 1.52
CA LEU A 42 3.52 4.90 0.90
C LEU A 42 2.49 5.38 1.91
N LYS A 43 2.39 6.70 2.09
CA LYS A 43 1.29 7.32 2.83
C LYS A 43 0.32 7.92 1.85
N VAL A 44 -0.92 7.43 1.85
CA VAL A 44 -1.94 7.82 0.88
C VAL A 44 -3.18 8.29 1.61
N SER A 45 -3.60 9.50 1.28
CA SER A 45 -4.87 10.04 1.71
C SER A 45 -5.95 9.65 0.72
N LEU A 46 -7.03 9.10 1.25
CA LEU A 46 -8.22 8.64 0.54
C LEU A 46 -9.39 9.53 0.95
N GLU A 47 -10.03 10.12 -0.04
CA GLU A 47 -11.24 10.90 0.15
C GLU A 47 -12.40 10.23 -0.56
N ALA A 48 -13.48 10.00 0.17
CA ALA A 48 -14.72 9.44 -0.35
C ALA A 48 -15.87 10.42 -0.14
N LYS A 49 -16.59 10.72 -1.22
CA LYS A 49 -17.84 11.48 -1.17
C LYS A 49 -19.02 10.50 -1.11
N THR A 50 -19.79 10.59 -0.05
CA THR A 50 -21.03 9.82 0.16
C THR A 50 -22.23 10.76 0.19
N GLU A 51 -23.42 10.20 0.38
CA GLU A 51 -24.65 11.00 0.56
C GLU A 51 -24.63 11.83 1.85
N ASP A 52 -23.89 11.37 2.86
CA ASP A 52 -23.80 12.00 4.18
C ASP A 52 -22.69 13.06 4.25
N GLY A 53 -21.89 13.21 3.19
CA GLY A 53 -20.79 14.17 3.11
C GLY A 53 -19.46 13.57 2.64
N GLU A 54 -18.39 14.34 2.84
CA GLU A 54 -17.02 13.98 2.49
C GLU A 54 -16.33 13.31 3.69
N HIS A 55 -15.69 12.17 3.44
CA HIS A 55 -14.93 11.41 4.42
C HIS A 55 -13.49 11.28 3.93
N ALA A 56 -12.53 11.62 4.78
CA ALA A 56 -11.12 11.46 4.50
C ALA A 56 -10.49 10.46 5.49
N THR A 57 -9.59 9.62 5.01
CA THR A 57 -8.73 8.76 5.83
C THR A 57 -7.36 8.68 5.21
N THR A 58 -6.33 8.50 6.03
CA THR A 58 -4.97 8.29 5.57
C THR A 58 -4.56 6.87 5.90
N VAL A 59 -4.02 6.18 4.89
CA VAL A 59 -3.59 4.79 4.99
C VAL A 59 -2.12 4.73 4.62
N GLU A 60 -1.36 3.96 5.39
CA GLU A 60 0.03 3.64 5.09
C GLU A 60 0.12 2.20 4.61
N PHE A 61 0.86 1.98 3.53
CA PHE A 61 1.12 0.65 3.00
C PHE A 61 2.59 0.49 2.60
N ASP A 62 3.15 -0.64 3.01
CA ASP A 62 4.43 -1.10 2.52
C ASP A 62 4.25 -1.75 1.15
N VAL A 63 5.09 -1.35 0.21
CA VAL A 63 5.13 -1.87 -1.15
C VAL A 63 6.52 -2.40 -1.48
N ILE A 64 6.55 -3.45 -2.28
CA ILE A 64 7.78 -4.06 -2.80
C ILE A 64 7.74 -4.10 -4.32
N LYS A 65 8.92 -3.99 -4.93
CA LYS A 65 9.09 -4.10 -6.38
C LYS A 65 9.70 -5.46 -6.74
N ILE A 66 9.00 -6.24 -7.54
CA ILE A 66 9.45 -7.55 -8.05
C ILE A 66 9.16 -7.57 -9.55
N ASN A 67 10.14 -8.01 -10.36
CA ASN A 67 10.00 -8.09 -11.83
C ASN A 67 9.46 -6.79 -12.46
N ASP A 68 9.98 -5.65 -12.02
CA ASP A 68 9.57 -4.31 -12.45
C ASP A 68 8.13 -3.89 -12.11
N GLN A 69 7.43 -4.65 -11.27
CA GLN A 69 6.06 -4.38 -10.83
C GLN A 69 6.01 -4.13 -9.32
N TRP A 70 5.17 -3.17 -8.91
CA TRP A 70 4.94 -2.83 -7.51
C TRP A 70 3.77 -3.62 -6.95
N TYR A 71 3.93 -4.12 -5.73
CA TYR A 71 2.93 -4.89 -5.01
C TYR A 71 2.80 -4.33 -3.59
N ALA A 72 1.58 -4.05 -3.15
CA ALA A 72 1.30 -3.75 -1.75
C ALA A 72 1.29 -5.06 -0.94
N LEU A 73 2.00 -5.09 0.18
CA LEU A 73 2.04 -6.29 1.02
C LEU A 73 0.67 -6.63 1.59
N GLY A 74 -0.18 -5.63 1.83
CA GLY A 74 -1.57 -5.83 2.26
C GLY A 74 -2.44 -6.57 1.24
N ASP A 75 -2.19 -6.37 -0.06
CA ASP A 75 -2.95 -7.03 -1.14
C ASP A 75 -2.51 -8.47 -1.38
N LEU A 76 -1.30 -8.84 -0.94
CA LEU A 76 -0.73 -10.18 -1.14
C LEU A 76 -1.11 -11.19 -0.03
N LEU A 77 -1.73 -10.73 1.06
CA LEU A 77 -2.17 -11.55 2.19
C LEU A 77 -3.60 -12.09 2.05
N TYR A 78 -4.34 -11.69 1.00
CA TYR A 78 -5.75 -12.02 0.78
C TYR A 78 -6.01 -12.76 -0.54
#